data_AF-A0A2T9YPP1-F1
#
_entry.id   AF-A0A2T9YPP1-F1
#
_cell.length_a   1.000
_cell.length_b   1.000
_cell.length_c   1.000
_cell.angle_alpha   90.00
_cell.angle_beta   90.00
_cell.angle_gamma   90.00
#
_symmetry.space_group_name_H-M   'P 1'
#
loop_
_entity.id
_entity.type
_entity.pdbx_description
1 polymer ?
#
loop_
_entity_poly.entity_id
_entity_poly.type
_entity_poly.pdbx_seq_one_letter_code
_entity_poly.pdbx_strand_id
1 'polypeptide(L)'
;MKQTMRQNAEVVQPLKKFLSNLSRKSSIVAPEPINVNLDDIRNVETKGKWWLVGSYWAGSEKNTNKSSLSSIKQQSDPSDIANDSAYNELLLLSKAFRMNTDIRRTIFMQIMSSQDAVEAFEKCMKLGLKESQQREIIRVLLLLVAQIID
;
A
#
# COMPACT_ATOMS: atom_id res chain seq x y z
N MET A 1 -28.84 35.52 44.63
CA MET A 1 -28.76 35.44 43.15
C MET A 1 -27.33 35.40 42.60
N LYS A 2 -26.39 36.25 43.04
CA LYS A 2 -25.00 36.23 42.52
C LYS A 2 -24.20 34.96 42.89
N GLN A 3 -24.53 34.32 44.00
CA GLN A 3 -23.84 33.12 44.49
C GLN A 3 -24.24 31.84 43.75
N THR A 4 -25.53 31.69 43.40
CA THR A 4 -26.04 30.57 42.59
C THR A 4 -25.51 30.62 41.15
N MET A 5 -25.38 31.81 40.57
CA MET A 5 -24.75 32.01 39.24
C MET A 5 -23.28 31.58 39.21
N ARG A 6 -22.52 31.82 40.30
CA ARG A 6 -21.11 31.41 40.41
C ARG A 6 -20.96 29.90 40.56
N GLN A 7 -21.80 29.26 41.38
CA GLN A 7 -21.80 27.80 41.53
C GLN A 7 -22.16 27.08 40.23
N ASN A 8 -23.14 27.59 39.48
CA ASN A 8 -23.50 27.03 38.17
C ASN A 8 -22.34 27.15 37.17
N ALA A 9 -21.63 28.27 37.15
CA ALA A 9 -20.46 28.44 36.29
C ALA A 9 -19.33 27.46 36.63
N GLU A 10 -19.13 27.15 37.91
CA GLU A 10 -18.10 26.24 38.40
C GLU A 10 -18.35 24.78 37.99
N VAL A 11 -19.62 24.37 37.84
CA VAL A 11 -20.01 23.03 37.35
C VAL A 11 -20.04 22.97 35.81
N VAL A 12 -20.40 24.07 35.16
CA VAL A 12 -20.51 24.14 33.68
C VAL A 12 -19.13 24.08 33.01
N GLN A 13 -18.07 24.61 33.60
CA GLN A 13 -16.72 24.62 33.00
C GLN A 13 -16.11 23.20 32.90
N PRO A 14 -16.11 22.35 33.95
CA PRO A 14 -15.71 20.95 33.87
C PRO A 14 -16.57 20.15 32.89
N LEU A 15 -17.89 20.36 32.91
CA LEU A 15 -18.83 19.62 32.07
C LEU A 15 -18.66 19.96 30.59
N LYS A 16 -18.44 21.24 30.27
CA LYS A 16 -18.08 21.70 28.92
C LYS A 16 -16.74 21.14 28.47
N LYS A 17 -15.73 21.07 29.34
CA LYS A 17 -14.44 20.42 29.04
C LYS A 17 -14.61 18.92 28.77
N PHE A 18 -15.44 18.24 29.55
CA PHE A 18 -15.73 16.81 29.37
C PHE A 18 -16.41 16.53 28.03
N LEU A 19 -17.46 17.29 27.68
CA LEU A 19 -18.14 17.18 26.39
C LEU A 19 -17.23 17.54 25.21
N SER A 20 -16.38 18.56 25.35
CA SER A 20 -15.38 18.94 24.34
C SER A 20 -14.29 17.89 24.15
N ASN A 21 -13.99 17.09 25.19
CA ASN A 21 -13.07 15.97 25.08
C ASN A 21 -13.73 14.75 24.44
N LEU A 22 -15.04 14.54 24.67
CA LEU A 22 -15.81 13.50 23.97
C LEU A 22 -15.88 13.74 22.46
N SER A 23 -16.14 14.98 22.05
CA SER A 23 -16.20 15.32 20.62
C SER A 23 -14.83 15.15 19.92
N ARG A 24 -13.73 15.44 20.63
CA ARG A 24 -12.37 15.21 20.12
C ARG A 24 -12.00 13.72 20.04
N LYS A 25 -12.56 12.87 20.91
CA LYS A 25 -12.33 11.41 20.87
C LYS A 25 -13.11 10.68 19.77
N SER A 26 -14.20 11.27 19.26
CA SER A 26 -14.93 10.77 18.08
C SER A 26 -14.10 10.85 16.80
N SER A 27 -13.14 11.79 16.74
CA SER A 27 -12.26 12.01 15.58
C SER A 27 -10.91 11.26 15.68
N ILE A 28 -10.71 10.43 16.69
CA ILE A 28 -9.54 9.54 16.77
C ILE A 28 -10.00 8.20 16.22
N VAL A 29 -10.09 8.14 14.88
CA VAL A 29 -10.28 6.92 14.10
C VAL A 29 -11.47 6.10 14.61
N ALA A 30 -12.69 6.45 14.20
CA ALA A 30 -13.66 5.39 13.99
C ALA A 30 -12.96 4.39 13.03
N PRO A 31 -12.67 3.14 13.43
CA PRO A 31 -12.23 2.16 12.45
C PRO A 31 -13.33 2.17 11.40
N GLU A 32 -12.94 2.51 10.17
CA GLU A 32 -13.84 2.49 9.04
C GLU A 32 -14.68 1.22 9.16
N PRO A 33 -16.03 1.32 9.19
CA PRO A 33 -16.86 0.15 9.40
C PRO A 33 -16.43 -0.86 8.35
N ILE A 34 -16.06 -2.05 8.83
CA ILE A 34 -15.51 -3.07 7.96
C ILE A 34 -16.57 -3.35 6.90
N ASN A 35 -16.26 -2.97 5.66
CA ASN A 35 -17.15 -3.11 4.51
C ASN A 35 -17.18 -4.59 4.10
N VAL A 36 -17.82 -5.44 4.92
CA VAL A 36 -18.04 -6.86 4.61
C VAL A 36 -19.34 -6.98 3.83
N ASN A 37 -19.28 -7.59 2.65
CA ASN A 37 -20.49 -7.85 1.87
C ASN A 37 -21.23 -9.08 2.44
N LEU A 38 -22.55 -9.16 2.22
CA LEU A 38 -23.38 -10.28 2.69
C LEU A 38 -22.90 -11.62 2.10
N ASP A 39 -22.39 -11.60 0.88
CA ASP A 39 -21.77 -12.76 0.22
C ASP A 39 -20.52 -13.25 0.95
N ASP A 40 -19.76 -12.36 1.58
CA ASP A 40 -18.57 -12.76 2.34
C ASP A 40 -18.96 -13.37 3.69
N ILE A 41 -20.06 -12.91 4.30
CA ILE A 41 -20.63 -13.51 5.52
C ILE A 41 -21.19 -14.91 5.24
N ARG A 42 -21.84 -15.12 4.09
CA ARG A 42 -22.35 -16.44 3.69
C ARG A 42 -21.24 -17.44 3.37
N ASN A 43 -20.11 -16.96 2.88
CA ASN A 43 -18.97 -17.78 2.47
C ASN A 43 -17.85 -17.81 3.52
N VAL A 44 -18.18 -17.62 4.82
CA VAL A 44 -17.19 -17.63 5.91
C VAL A 44 -16.44 -18.95 5.99
N GLU A 45 -17.10 -20.08 5.77
CA GLU A 45 -16.48 -21.42 5.85
C GLU A 45 -15.48 -21.67 4.72
N THR A 46 -15.68 -21.05 3.56
CA THR A 46 -14.86 -21.27 2.37
C THR A 46 -13.77 -20.22 2.18
N LYS A 47 -14.07 -18.94 2.42
CA LYS A 47 -13.15 -17.81 2.25
C LYS A 47 -12.45 -17.39 3.55
N GLY A 48 -12.94 -17.86 4.69
CA GLY A 48 -12.48 -17.41 6.00
C GLY A 48 -12.96 -16.00 6.36
N LYS A 49 -12.69 -15.58 7.60
CA LYS A 49 -13.03 -14.25 8.13
C LYS A 49 -11.89 -13.26 7.87
N TRP A 50 -11.69 -12.88 6.60
CA TRP A 50 -10.60 -12.00 6.18
C TRP A 50 -10.62 -10.61 6.83
N TRP A 51 -11.79 -10.16 7.28
CA TRP A 51 -11.95 -8.90 7.99
C TRP A 51 -11.54 -8.92 9.46
N LEU A 52 -11.23 -10.08 10.03
CA LEU A 52 -10.86 -10.23 11.43
C LEU A 52 -9.33 -10.28 11.53
N VAL A 53 -8.74 -9.25 12.14
CA VAL A 53 -7.27 -9.13 12.30
C VAL A 53 -6.74 -10.36 13.05
N GLY A 54 -5.81 -11.10 12.43
CA GLY A 54 -5.24 -12.33 12.98
C GLY A 54 -5.88 -13.64 12.48
N SER A 55 -6.89 -13.58 11.62
CA SER A 55 -7.43 -14.76 10.93
C SER A 55 -6.73 -15.01 9.60
N TYR A 56 -6.43 -16.28 9.31
CA TYR A 56 -5.83 -16.73 8.05
C TYR A 56 -6.85 -16.68 6.90
N TRP A 57 -6.46 -16.12 5.75
CA TRP A 57 -7.22 -16.21 4.52
C TRP A 57 -7.07 -17.63 3.95
N ALA A 58 -8.12 -18.43 4.07
CA ALA A 58 -8.22 -19.72 3.41
C ALA A 58 -8.57 -19.47 1.93
N GLY A 59 -7.57 -19.07 1.15
CA GLY A 59 -7.74 -18.90 -0.30
C GLY A 59 -8.09 -20.24 -0.93
N SER A 60 -9.38 -20.50 -1.20
CA SER A 60 -9.76 -21.61 -2.07
C SER A 60 -9.52 -21.20 -3.51
N GLU A 61 -8.44 -21.74 -4.07
CA GLU A 61 -8.31 -22.05 -5.48
C GLU A 61 -9.58 -22.77 -5.95
N LYS A 62 -10.45 -22.07 -6.67
CA LYS A 62 -11.31 -22.59 -7.75
C LYS A 62 -12.32 -21.52 -8.17
N ASN A 63 -12.16 -21.12 -9.44
CA ASN A 63 -13.14 -20.46 -10.29
C ASN A 63 -13.58 -19.05 -9.92
N THR A 64 -13.01 -18.07 -10.62
CA THR A 64 -13.81 -17.21 -11.51
C THR A 64 -12.93 -16.61 -12.60
N ASN A 65 -13.26 -16.94 -13.85
CA ASN A 65 -13.31 -16.02 -14.98
C ASN A 65 -12.74 -14.62 -14.73
N LYS A 66 -11.50 -14.39 -15.16
CA LYS A 66 -10.92 -13.06 -15.35
C LYS A 66 -10.76 -12.74 -16.84
N SER A 67 -11.88 -12.75 -17.57
CA SER A 67 -12.10 -11.77 -18.64
C SER A 67 -12.27 -10.41 -17.96
N SER A 68 -11.17 -9.66 -17.79
CA SER A 68 -11.11 -8.19 -17.53
C SER A 68 -9.82 -7.70 -16.84
N LEU A 69 -8.79 -8.55 -16.66
CA LEU A 69 -7.46 -8.09 -16.23
C LEU A 69 -6.33 -8.82 -17.00
N SER A 70 -6.51 -8.96 -18.31
CA SER A 70 -5.56 -9.60 -19.23
C SER A 70 -5.04 -8.61 -20.27
N SER A 71 -4.86 -7.34 -19.90
CA SER A 71 -4.35 -6.30 -20.81
C SER A 71 -2.97 -5.75 -20.42
N ILE A 72 -2.30 -6.34 -19.42
CA ILE A 72 -0.91 -5.99 -19.05
C ILE A 72 -0.04 -7.26 -18.91
N LYS A 73 -0.41 -8.34 -19.62
CA LYS A 73 0.42 -9.55 -19.76
C LYS A 73 0.38 -10.06 -21.19
N GLN A 74 0.83 -9.22 -22.12
CA GLN A 74 1.26 -9.58 -23.47
C GLN A 74 2.34 -8.54 -23.79
N GLN A 75 3.63 -8.84 -23.61
CA GLN A 75 4.41 -9.73 -24.47
C GLN A 75 5.38 -10.54 -23.60
N SER A 76 5.13 -11.85 -23.50
CA SER A 76 6.15 -12.83 -23.10
C SER A 76 6.62 -13.50 -24.38
N ASP A 77 7.75 -13.04 -24.90
CA ASP A 77 8.49 -13.75 -25.94
C ASP A 77 9.07 -15.05 -25.34
N PRO A 78 9.33 -16.10 -26.14
CA PRO A 78 9.79 -17.40 -25.64
C PRO A 78 11.20 -17.44 -25.00
N SER A 79 11.80 -16.29 -24.66
CA SER A 79 13.11 -16.16 -24.00
C SER A 79 13.06 -16.19 -22.45
N ASP A 80 11.86 -16.30 -21.86
CA ASP A 80 11.62 -15.97 -20.46
C ASP A 80 12.11 -16.96 -19.38
N ILE A 81 12.60 -18.15 -19.76
CA ILE A 81 13.07 -19.13 -18.76
C ILE A 81 14.43 -18.71 -18.17
N ALA A 82 15.27 -18.01 -18.94
CA ALA A 82 16.52 -17.42 -18.42
C ALA A 82 16.27 -16.09 -17.70
N ASN A 83 15.25 -15.33 -18.15
CA ASN A 83 14.84 -14.09 -17.51
C ASN A 83 14.31 -14.33 -16.10
N ASP A 84 13.67 -15.47 -15.81
CA ASP A 84 13.20 -15.77 -14.46
C ASP A 84 14.35 -15.84 -13.45
N SER A 85 15.51 -16.41 -13.81
CA SER A 85 16.67 -16.43 -12.90
C SER A 85 17.23 -15.03 -12.67
N ALA A 86 17.49 -14.28 -13.74
CA ALA A 86 18.02 -12.92 -13.67
C ALA A 86 17.05 -11.96 -12.96
N TYR A 87 15.75 -12.11 -13.19
CA TYR A 87 14.70 -11.34 -12.52
C TYR A 87 14.64 -11.66 -11.03
N ASN A 88 14.75 -12.93 -10.64
CA ASN A 88 14.81 -13.33 -9.23
C ASN A 88 16.07 -12.81 -8.53
N GLU A 89 17.22 -12.83 -9.22
CA GLU A 89 18.45 -12.21 -8.72
C GLU A 89 18.29 -10.70 -8.52
N LEU A 90 17.69 -10.00 -9.49
CA LEU A 90 17.41 -8.57 -9.40
C LEU A 90 16.42 -8.26 -8.27
N LEU A 91 15.46 -9.14 -8.04
CA LEU A 91 14.51 -9.04 -6.94
C LEU A 91 15.20 -9.20 -5.59
N LEU A 92 16.14 -10.16 -5.46
CA LEU A 92 16.97 -10.33 -4.26
C LEU A 92 17.86 -9.10 -4.03
N LEU A 93 18.49 -8.60 -5.09
CA LEU A 93 19.32 -7.40 -5.05
C LEU A 93 18.50 -6.18 -4.58
N SER A 94 17.29 -6.02 -5.08
CA SER A 94 16.39 -4.93 -4.66
C SER A 94 16.12 -4.94 -3.14
N LYS A 95 16.04 -6.13 -2.53
CA LYS A 95 15.88 -6.28 -1.08
C LYS A 95 17.15 -5.89 -0.33
N ALA A 96 18.33 -6.21 -0.87
CA ALA A 96 19.61 -5.79 -0.31
C ALA A 96 19.75 -4.25 -0.32
N PHE A 97 19.28 -3.60 -1.39
CA PHE A 97 19.21 -2.13 -1.49
C PHE A 97 18.04 -1.50 -0.71
N ARG A 98 17.42 -2.23 0.23
CA ARG A 98 16.31 -1.76 1.08
C ARG A 98 15.11 -1.20 0.30
N MET A 99 14.82 -1.75 -0.87
CA MET A 99 13.60 -1.44 -1.62
C MET A 99 12.40 -2.15 -0.97
N ASN A 100 11.79 -1.47 0.00
CA ASN A 100 10.73 -2.07 0.84
C ASN A 100 9.35 -2.10 0.16
N THR A 101 9.09 -1.21 -0.80
CA THR A 101 7.82 -1.10 -1.51
C THR A 101 7.91 -1.71 -2.90
N ASP A 102 6.81 -2.29 -3.39
CA ASP A 102 6.77 -2.90 -4.73
C ASP A 102 7.07 -1.88 -5.82
N ILE A 103 6.62 -0.63 -5.65
CA ILE A 103 6.91 0.47 -6.57
C ILE A 103 8.43 0.72 -6.67
N ARG A 104 9.15 0.77 -5.54
CA ARG A 104 10.60 0.96 -5.54
C ARG A 104 11.33 -0.22 -6.18
N ARG A 105 10.87 -1.46 -5.91
CA ARG A 105 11.44 -2.66 -6.54
C ARG A 105 11.24 -2.66 -8.05
N THR A 106 10.04 -2.32 -8.52
CA THR A 106 9.74 -2.24 -9.96
C THR A 106 10.59 -1.18 -10.65
N ILE A 107 10.74 0.00 -10.06
CA ILE A 107 11.62 1.06 -10.58
C ILE A 107 13.07 0.59 -10.61
N PHE A 108 13.55 0.00 -9.50
CA PHE A 108 14.91 -0.56 -9.41
C PHE A 108 15.18 -1.58 -10.50
N MET A 109 14.26 -2.54 -10.68
CA MET A 109 14.42 -3.58 -11.71
C MET A 109 14.44 -2.97 -13.11
N GLN A 110 13.62 -1.96 -13.40
CA GLN A 110 13.65 -1.32 -14.73
C GLN A 110 14.95 -0.57 -14.99
N ILE A 111 15.51 0.10 -13.98
CA ILE A 111 16.78 0.81 -14.09
C ILE A 111 17.94 -0.19 -14.23
N MET A 112 17.94 -1.27 -13.45
CA MET A 112 19.04 -2.25 -13.48
C MET A 112 18.96 -3.20 -14.68
N SER A 113 17.78 -3.36 -15.28
CA SER A 113 17.59 -4.17 -16.49
C SER A 113 17.81 -3.38 -17.79
N SER A 114 17.77 -2.04 -17.76
CA SER A 114 18.04 -1.21 -18.94
C SER A 114 19.53 -1.13 -19.25
N GLN A 115 19.87 -1.08 -20.54
CA GLN A 115 21.23 -0.91 -21.03
C GLN A 115 21.62 0.57 -21.11
N ASP A 116 20.68 1.42 -21.52
CA ASP A 116 20.90 2.85 -21.72
C ASP A 116 19.98 3.74 -20.87
N ALA A 117 20.43 4.97 -20.61
CA ALA A 117 19.67 5.95 -19.84
C ALA A 117 18.31 6.31 -20.50
N VAL A 118 18.27 6.36 -21.82
CA VAL A 118 17.03 6.63 -22.58
C VAL A 118 16.05 5.46 -22.43
N GLU A 119 16.55 4.23 -22.53
CA GLU A 119 15.76 3.02 -22.35
C GLU A 119 15.18 2.92 -20.93
N ALA A 120 16.01 3.23 -19.91
CA ALA A 120 15.60 3.29 -18.51
C ALA A 120 14.46 4.30 -18.29
N PHE A 121 14.59 5.49 -18.88
CA PHE A 121 13.60 6.54 -18.80
C PHE A 121 12.28 6.12 -19.43
N GLU A 122 12.30 5.57 -20.65
CA GLU A 122 11.10 5.08 -21.32
C GLU A 122 10.41 3.97 -20.51
N LYS A 123 11.17 3.00 -20.00
CA LYS A 123 10.66 1.92 -19.15
C LYS A 123 10.01 2.47 -17.89
N CYS A 124 10.59 3.48 -17.25
CA CYS A 124 10.00 4.13 -16.08
C CYS A 124 8.71 4.90 -16.42
N MET A 125 8.65 5.57 -17.57
CA MET A 125 7.46 6.31 -18.00
C MET A 125 6.30 5.37 -18.37
N LYS A 126 6.60 4.20 -18.96
CA LYS A 126 5.63 3.16 -19.28
C LYS A 126 4.94 2.56 -18.06
N LEU A 127 5.47 2.75 -16.84
CA LEU A 127 4.85 2.26 -15.59
C LEU A 127 3.55 2.99 -15.21
N GLY A 128 3.25 4.16 -15.79
CA GLY A 128 1.97 4.87 -15.54
C GLY A 128 1.76 5.27 -14.08
N LEU A 129 2.83 5.59 -13.34
CA LEU A 129 2.79 5.90 -11.92
C LEU A 129 2.05 7.21 -11.63
N LYS A 130 1.35 7.27 -10.49
CA LYS A 130 0.73 8.51 -9.99
C LYS A 130 1.80 9.54 -9.60
N GLU A 131 1.46 10.83 -9.58
CA GLU A 131 2.41 11.93 -9.28
C GLU A 131 3.14 11.75 -7.94
N SER A 132 2.46 11.21 -6.91
CA SER A 132 3.09 10.88 -5.63
C SER A 132 4.12 9.75 -5.72
N GLN A 133 3.89 8.77 -6.60
CA GLN A 133 4.75 7.61 -6.83
C GLN A 133 5.90 7.93 -7.79
N GLN A 134 5.71 8.86 -8.73
CA GLN A 134 6.77 9.33 -9.63
C GLN A 134 7.95 9.91 -8.86
N ARG A 135 7.72 10.55 -7.71
CA ARG A 135 8.79 11.04 -6.83
C ARG A 135 9.70 9.93 -6.30
N GLU A 136 9.22 8.69 -6.27
CA GLU A 136 10.04 7.54 -5.89
C GLU A 136 11.11 7.23 -6.94
N ILE A 137 10.91 7.57 -8.21
CA ILE A 137 11.92 7.36 -9.27
C ILE A 137 13.21 8.10 -8.91
N ILE A 138 13.09 9.38 -8.57
CA ILE A 138 14.24 10.22 -8.20
C ILE A 138 14.87 9.72 -6.90
N ARG A 139 14.06 9.33 -5.91
CA ARG A 139 14.56 8.79 -4.63
C ARG A 139 15.36 7.50 -4.82
N VAL A 140 14.89 6.59 -5.67
CA VAL A 140 15.59 5.34 -5.99
C VAL A 140 16.91 5.66 -6.69
N LEU A 141 16.91 6.53 -7.70
CA LEU A 141 18.14 6.93 -8.40
C LEU A 141 19.18 7.52 -7.45
N LEU A 142 18.78 8.44 -6.55
CA LEU A 142 19.68 9.02 -5.56
C LEU A 142 20.27 7.96 -4.62
N LEU A 143 19.46 7.01 -4.16
CA LEU A 143 19.92 5.94 -3.28
C LEU A 143 20.95 5.05 -3.99
N LEU A 144 20.70 4.71 -5.25
CA LEU A 144 21.63 3.89 -6.03
C LEU A 144 22.97 4.58 -6.25
N VAL A 145 22.95 5.87 -6.60
CA VAL A 145 24.18 6.64 -6.78
C VAL A 145 24.95 6.76 -5.47
N ALA A 146 24.26 7.06 -4.35
CA ALA A 146 24.90 7.15 -3.04
C ALA A 146 25.61 5.84 -2.65
N GLN A 147 24.99 4.71 -2.96
CA GLN A 147 25.50 3.40 -2.56
C GLN A 147 26.58 2.82 -3.50
N ILE A 148 26.83 3.47 -4.64
CA ILE A 148 27.97 3.18 -5.53
C ILE A 148 29.25 3.91 -5.08
N ILE A 149 29.09 5.00 -4.33
CA ILE A 149 30.20 5.89 -3.95
C ILE A 149 30.89 5.42 -2.66
N ASP A 150 30.21 4.59 -1.86
CA ASP A 150 30.73 3.94 -0.64
C ASP A 150 31.31 2.54 -0.94
#